data_AF-A0A971WST3-F1
#
_entry.id   AF-A0A971WST3-F1
#
_cell.length_a   1.000
_cell.length_b   1.000
_cell.length_c   1.000
_cell.angle_alpha   90.00
_cell.angle_beta   90.00
_cell.angle_gamma   90.00
#
_symmetry.space_group_name_H-M   'P 1'
#
loop_
_entity.id
_entity.type
_entity.pdbx_description
1 polymer ?
#
loop_
_entity_poly.entity_id
_entity_poly.type
_entity_poly.pdbx_seq_one_letter_code
_entity_poly.pdbx_strand_id
1 'polypeptide(L)'
;MRRFTGLILLLILLILPVSSVFAVGVPIEAVKGANVDLSKYEIIHPTELTLTTSEKNLMVSGKAVSGTKVTIKLFGTSDAKKKHYDLNKLPPKEEYILLQEDIQKSGNMEFFQKQLVLVNGVNKIQLTFEDTRIAPVEILVYVSENTANDTVNKEIRISNVKPLLK
;
A
#
# COMPACT_ATOMS: atom_id res chain seq x y z
N MET A 1 -57.21 0.33 -47.00
CA MET A 1 -58.52 0.80 -46.46
C MET A 1 -58.70 0.14 -45.10
N ARG A 2 -59.06 0.78 -43.98
CA ARG A 2 -59.37 2.19 -43.65
C ARG A 2 -58.65 2.59 -42.34
N ARG A 3 -58.46 3.89 -42.11
CA ARG A 3 -57.98 4.50 -40.84
C ARG A 3 -59.17 4.81 -39.92
N PHE A 4 -58.93 4.93 -38.61
CA PHE A 4 -59.54 5.87 -37.61
C PHE A 4 -58.85 5.53 -36.25
N THR A 5 -57.98 6.32 -35.62
CA THR A 5 -58.20 7.60 -34.88
C THR A 5 -59.54 7.63 -34.12
N GLY A 6 -59.63 7.80 -32.80
CA GLY A 6 -58.62 8.03 -31.75
C GLY A 6 -59.29 8.78 -30.56
N LEU A 7 -58.59 8.86 -29.42
CA LEU A 7 -58.87 9.75 -28.27
C LEU A 7 -60.16 9.54 -27.43
N ILE A 8 -59.93 9.34 -26.12
CA ILE A 8 -60.73 9.56 -24.88
C ILE A 8 -59.95 8.68 -23.88
N LEU A 9 -58.91 9.10 -23.15
CA LEU A 9 -58.72 10.26 -22.27
C LEU A 9 -59.83 10.43 -21.21
N LEU A 10 -59.41 10.35 -19.94
CA LEU A 10 -60.09 10.83 -18.73
C LEU A 10 -61.21 9.93 -18.12
N LEU A 11 -60.85 9.08 -17.14
CA LEU A 11 -61.40 9.09 -15.75
C LEU A 11 -60.79 7.96 -14.87
N ILE A 12 -60.57 8.25 -13.57
CA ILE A 12 -60.44 7.31 -12.42
C ILE A 12 -59.25 6.31 -12.52
N LEU A 13 -58.10 6.43 -11.83
CA LEU A 13 -57.81 6.85 -10.44
C LEU A 13 -58.46 5.98 -9.35
N LEU A 14 -58.01 4.73 -9.21
CA LEU A 14 -58.15 3.77 -8.08
C LEU A 14 -57.38 2.50 -8.51
N ILE A 15 -56.47 1.83 -7.79
CA ILE A 15 -55.80 2.01 -6.47
C ILE A 15 -54.30 1.63 -6.64
N LEU A 16 -53.38 2.18 -5.84
CA LEU A 16 -52.05 1.57 -5.60
C LEU A 16 -51.88 1.24 -4.11
N PRO A 17 -51.71 -0.03 -3.70
CA PRO A 17 -51.37 -0.37 -2.33
C PRO A 17 -49.88 -0.06 -2.08
N VAL A 18 -49.62 0.99 -1.31
CA VAL A 18 -48.26 1.35 -0.87
C VAL A 18 -47.85 0.39 0.25
N SER A 19 -47.21 -0.72 -0.11
CA SER A 19 -46.65 -1.66 0.87
C SER A 19 -45.42 -1.07 1.54
N SER A 20 -45.61 -0.35 2.64
CA SER A 20 -44.55 0.19 3.49
C SER A 20 -43.74 -0.97 4.09
N VAL A 21 -42.54 -1.21 3.57
CA VAL A 21 -41.58 -2.13 4.18
C VAL A 21 -41.08 -1.47 5.47
N PHE A 22 -41.43 -2.06 6.61
CA PHE A 22 -40.87 -1.67 7.90
C PHE A 22 -39.38 -1.98 7.91
N ALA A 23 -38.55 -0.94 7.88
CA ALA A 23 -37.13 -1.06 8.16
C ALA A 23 -36.97 -1.44 9.65
N VAL A 24 -36.84 -2.73 9.94
CA VAL A 24 -36.40 -3.20 11.25
C VAL A 24 -34.96 -2.74 11.42
N GLY A 25 -34.80 -1.61 12.10
CA GLY A 25 -33.50 -1.10 12.50
C GLY A 25 -32.86 -2.08 13.48
N VAL A 26 -32.07 -3.01 12.96
CA VAL A 26 -31.13 -3.77 13.78
C VAL A 26 -30.22 -2.74 14.44
N PRO A 27 -30.17 -2.64 15.78
CA PRO A 27 -29.16 -1.82 16.42
C PRO A 27 -27.82 -2.40 16.01
N ILE A 28 -27.05 -1.64 15.22
CA ILE A 28 -25.65 -1.95 15.00
C ILE A 28 -24.99 -1.76 16.36
N GLU A 29 -24.85 -2.85 17.12
CA GLU A 29 -23.95 -2.88 18.25
C GLU A 29 -22.60 -2.44 17.72
N ALA A 30 -22.15 -1.26 18.17
CA ALA A 30 -20.84 -0.78 17.87
C ALA A 30 -19.86 -1.80 18.46
N VAL A 31 -19.38 -2.72 17.61
CA VAL A 31 -18.29 -3.63 17.94
C VAL A 31 -17.21 -2.76 18.55
N LYS A 32 -17.02 -2.90 19.86
CA LYS A 32 -16.12 -2.08 20.66
C LYS A 32 -14.70 -2.45 20.22
N GLY A 33 -14.29 -1.84 19.12
CA GLY A 33 -13.14 -2.28 18.34
C GLY A 33 -11.94 -2.40 19.25
N ALA A 34 -11.37 -3.60 19.31
CA ALA A 34 -10.15 -3.83 20.08
C ALA A 34 -9.10 -2.84 19.58
N ASN A 35 -8.81 -1.83 20.40
CA ASN A 35 -7.99 -0.69 19.99
C ASN A 35 -6.60 -1.22 19.62
N VAL A 36 -6.17 -1.00 18.38
CA VAL A 36 -4.83 -1.42 17.96
C VAL A 36 -3.86 -0.45 18.58
N ASP A 37 -3.00 -0.98 19.44
CA ASP A 37 -1.86 -0.25 19.93
C ASP A 37 -0.83 -0.09 18.80
N LEU A 38 -0.97 1.00 18.04
CA LEU A 38 -0.11 1.33 16.90
C LEU A 38 1.34 1.56 17.33
N SER A 39 1.63 1.79 18.62
CA SER A 39 3.01 1.95 19.12
C SER A 39 3.86 0.66 19.00
N LYS A 40 3.20 -0.49 18.82
CA LYS A 40 3.85 -1.81 18.66
C LYS A 40 4.35 -2.10 17.24
N TYR A 41 4.18 -1.16 16.31
CA TYR A 41 4.49 -1.33 14.90
C TYR A 41 5.34 -0.16 14.41
N GLU A 42 6.57 -0.47 14.00
CA GLU A 42 7.59 0.53 13.68
C GLU A 42 8.49 0.03 12.56
N ILE A 43 8.99 0.93 11.70
CA ILE A 43 10.10 0.64 10.80
C ILE A 43 11.36 1.26 11.40
N ILE A 44 12.37 0.42 11.65
CA ILE A 44 13.65 0.82 12.25
C ILE A 44 14.67 1.14 11.17
N HIS A 45 14.74 0.32 10.12
CA HIS A 45 15.67 0.52 8.99
C HIS A 45 14.91 0.57 7.66
N PRO A 46 15.33 1.45 6.72
CA PRO A 46 16.52 2.31 6.77
C PRO A 46 16.36 3.55 7.68
N THR A 47 17.43 3.91 8.38
CA THR A 47 17.56 5.13 9.19
C THR A 47 18.12 6.31 8.38
N GLU A 48 19.11 6.04 7.53
CA GLU A 48 19.75 7.04 6.68
C GLU A 48 18.95 7.26 5.39
N LEU A 49 18.82 8.52 4.98
CA LEU A 49 18.11 8.92 3.75
C LEU A 49 19.00 8.83 2.50
N THR A 50 20.32 8.70 2.68
CA THR A 50 21.31 8.58 1.61
C THR A 50 22.40 7.60 2.04
N LEU A 51 22.67 6.57 1.23
CA LEU A 51 23.70 5.57 1.48
C LEU A 51 24.60 5.41 0.24
N THR A 52 25.92 5.34 0.44
CA THR A 52 26.89 4.98 -0.61
C THR A 52 27.62 3.70 -0.19
N THR A 53 27.54 2.66 -1.01
CA THR A 53 28.07 1.31 -0.75
C THR A 53 28.56 0.66 -2.05
N SER A 54 29.30 -0.43 -1.99
CA SER A 54 29.59 -1.26 -3.18
C SER A 54 28.40 -2.12 -3.65
N GLU A 55 27.47 -2.44 -2.75
CA GLU A 55 26.40 -3.42 -3.03
C GLU A 55 25.01 -2.78 -3.23
N LYS A 56 24.15 -3.40 -4.05
CA LYS A 56 22.74 -2.99 -4.25
C LYS A 56 21.77 -3.54 -3.20
N ASN A 57 22.24 -3.94 -2.04
CA ASN A 57 21.37 -4.44 -0.98
C ASN A 57 20.77 -3.31 -0.12
N LEU A 58 19.63 -3.59 0.51
CA LEU A 58 19.11 -2.77 1.59
C LEU A 58 18.53 -3.66 2.68
N MET A 59 18.91 -3.41 3.93
CA MET A 59 18.27 -4.03 5.08
C MET A 59 17.00 -3.25 5.43
N VAL A 60 15.88 -3.95 5.50
CA VAL A 60 14.61 -3.42 6.00
C VAL A 60 14.28 -4.18 7.27
N SER A 61 14.03 -3.46 8.37
CA SER A 61 13.70 -4.07 9.66
C SER A 61 12.73 -3.20 10.45
N GLY A 62 12.01 -3.81 11.38
CA GLY A 62 11.02 -3.12 12.17
C GLY A 62 10.54 -3.89 13.39
N LYS A 63 9.60 -3.29 14.12
CA LYS A 63 8.85 -3.93 15.21
C LYS A 63 7.45 -4.33 14.73
N ALA A 64 6.97 -5.45 15.24
CA ALA A 64 5.58 -5.88 15.15
C ALA A 64 5.31 -6.89 16.28
N VAL A 65 4.09 -6.91 16.81
CA VAL A 65 3.67 -7.85 17.86
C VAL A 65 4.15 -9.28 17.58
N SER A 66 4.71 -9.94 18.59
CA SER A 66 5.33 -11.27 18.47
C SER A 66 4.47 -12.25 17.64
N GLY A 67 5.09 -12.87 16.64
CA GLY A 67 4.44 -13.82 15.76
C GLY A 67 3.58 -13.26 14.62
N THR A 68 3.36 -11.94 14.55
CA THR A 68 2.69 -11.27 13.42
C THR A 68 3.44 -11.55 12.11
N LYS A 69 2.71 -11.87 11.02
CA LYS A 69 3.32 -11.92 9.69
C LYS A 69 3.44 -10.52 9.06
N VAL A 70 4.56 -10.27 8.38
CA VAL A 70 4.86 -9.05 7.64
C VAL A 70 5.18 -9.45 6.20
N THR A 71 4.31 -9.07 5.27
CA THR A 71 4.55 -9.27 3.85
C THR A 71 5.41 -8.12 3.34
N ILE A 72 6.57 -8.44 2.77
CA ILE A 72 7.54 -7.49 2.21
C ILE A 72 7.58 -7.70 0.70
N LYS A 73 7.11 -6.71 -0.06
CA LYS A 73 7.13 -6.72 -1.53
C LYS A 73 8.11 -5.70 -2.05
N LEU A 74 9.10 -6.14 -2.83
CA LEU A 74 9.99 -5.27 -3.58
C LEU A 74 9.50 -5.15 -5.03
N PHE A 75 9.24 -3.92 -5.45
CA PHE A 75 8.99 -3.57 -6.84
C PHE A 75 10.16 -2.75 -7.38
N GLY A 76 10.53 -2.97 -8.63
CA GLY A 76 11.49 -2.12 -9.36
C GLY A 76 10.90 -1.61 -10.65
N THR A 77 11.48 -0.55 -11.19
CA THR A 77 11.14 -0.06 -12.55
C THR A 77 11.98 -0.70 -13.63
N SER A 78 11.39 -0.85 -14.82
CA SER A 78 12.15 -1.19 -16.02
C SER A 78 12.61 0.09 -16.75
N ASP A 79 13.93 0.29 -16.85
CA ASP A 79 14.53 1.38 -17.64
C ASP A 79 14.45 1.15 -19.17
N ALA A 80 13.74 0.11 -19.62
CA ALA A 80 13.55 -0.20 -21.04
C ALA A 80 12.96 0.95 -21.88
N LYS A 81 12.36 1.96 -21.23
CA LYS A 81 11.78 3.14 -21.89
C LYS A 81 12.65 4.41 -21.83
N LYS A 82 13.88 4.33 -21.31
CA LYS A 82 14.81 5.48 -21.12
C LYS A 82 14.16 6.68 -20.43
N LYS A 83 13.32 6.41 -19.43
CA LYS A 83 12.57 7.46 -18.74
C LYS A 83 13.34 7.86 -17.49
N HIS A 84 13.81 9.11 -17.46
CA HIS A 84 14.37 9.69 -16.25
C HIS A 84 13.27 9.82 -15.19
N TYR A 85 13.30 8.86 -14.26
CA TYR A 85 12.51 8.78 -13.03
C TYR A 85 13.46 8.87 -11.84
N ASP A 86 13.02 9.57 -10.81
CA ASP A 86 13.75 9.79 -9.56
C ASP A 86 12.72 9.93 -8.41
N LEU A 87 13.15 10.28 -7.20
CA LEU A 87 12.21 10.41 -6.07
C LEU A 87 11.29 11.64 -6.19
N ASN A 88 11.68 12.69 -6.92
CA ASN A 88 10.87 13.88 -7.19
C ASN A 88 9.85 13.62 -8.31
N LYS A 89 10.24 12.82 -9.31
CA LYS A 89 9.41 12.43 -10.46
C LYS A 89 9.24 10.91 -10.46
N LEU A 90 8.24 10.45 -9.71
CA LEU A 90 7.96 9.02 -9.58
C LEU A 90 7.46 8.38 -10.89
N PRO A 91 7.76 7.08 -11.09
CA PRO A 91 7.08 6.22 -12.05
C PRO A 91 5.58 6.12 -11.74
N PRO A 92 4.71 5.98 -12.77
CA PRO A 92 3.31 5.62 -12.56
C PRO A 92 3.21 4.17 -12.08
N LYS A 93 2.07 3.82 -11.46
CA LYS A 93 1.89 2.53 -10.76
C LYS A 93 2.11 1.32 -11.66
N GLU A 94 1.78 1.45 -12.95
CA GLU A 94 1.81 0.41 -13.98
C GLU A 94 3.24 0.10 -14.46
N GLU A 95 4.23 0.93 -14.10
CA GLU A 95 5.65 0.74 -14.48
C GLU A 95 6.49 0.11 -13.36
N TYR A 96 5.87 -0.18 -12.21
CA TYR A 96 6.45 -0.99 -11.14
C TYR A 96 6.21 -2.48 -11.39
N ILE A 97 7.30 -3.24 -11.48
CA ILE A 97 7.30 -4.70 -11.64
C ILE A 97 7.67 -5.32 -10.30
N LEU A 98 6.88 -6.31 -9.83
CA LEU A 98 7.22 -7.07 -8.63
C LEU A 98 8.48 -7.92 -8.90
N LEU A 99 9.54 -7.68 -8.11
CA LEU A 99 10.81 -8.39 -8.21
C LEU A 99 10.93 -9.49 -7.15
N GLN A 100 10.42 -9.22 -5.95
CA GLN A 100 10.49 -10.16 -4.82
C GLN A 100 9.26 -9.96 -3.92
N GLU A 101 8.71 -11.06 -3.44
CA GLU A 101 7.71 -11.09 -2.36
C GLU A 101 8.15 -12.12 -1.33
N ASP A 102 8.09 -11.73 -0.05
CA ASP A 102 8.48 -12.60 1.06
C ASP A 102 7.58 -12.32 2.29
N ILE A 103 7.38 -13.33 3.13
CA ILE A 103 6.56 -13.25 4.34
C ILE A 103 7.46 -13.54 5.53
N GLN A 104 7.83 -12.48 6.25
CA GLN A 104 8.62 -12.57 7.46
C GLN A 104 7.71 -12.65 8.69
N LYS A 105 8.06 -13.47 9.67
CA LYS A 105 7.32 -13.56 10.94
C LYS A 105 8.08 -12.80 12.02
N SER A 106 7.41 -11.92 12.75
CA SER A 106 8.01 -11.24 13.90
C SER A 106 8.47 -12.25 14.95
N GLY A 107 9.71 -12.12 15.41
CA GLY A 107 10.31 -13.01 16.38
C GLY A 107 9.79 -12.80 17.80
N ASN A 108 10.28 -13.63 18.74
CA ASN A 108 9.88 -13.55 20.15
C ASN A 108 10.22 -12.21 20.83
N MET A 109 11.17 -11.45 20.27
CA MET A 109 11.55 -10.10 20.71
C MET A 109 10.78 -8.99 19.95
N GLU A 110 9.73 -9.33 19.21
CA GLU A 110 8.89 -8.41 18.43
C GLU A 110 9.60 -7.72 17.25
N PHE A 111 10.76 -8.22 16.80
CA PHE A 111 11.48 -7.71 15.63
C PHE A 111 11.33 -8.60 14.39
N PHE A 112 11.37 -7.97 13.21
CA PHE A 112 11.57 -8.62 11.92
C PHE A 112 12.67 -7.91 11.13
N GLN A 113 13.36 -8.64 10.25
CA GLN A 113 14.37 -8.07 9.34
C GLN A 113 14.45 -8.83 8.02
N LYS A 114 14.76 -8.14 6.92
CA LYS A 114 15.00 -8.73 5.61
C LYS A 114 16.00 -7.90 4.81
N GLN A 115 17.01 -8.56 4.27
CA GLN A 115 17.85 -8.00 3.22
C GLN A 115 17.16 -8.18 1.86
N LEU A 116 17.07 -7.09 1.11
CA LEU A 116 16.52 -7.01 -0.25
C LEU A 116 17.63 -6.67 -1.23
N VAL A 117 17.57 -7.20 -2.45
CA VAL A 117 18.48 -6.85 -3.55
C VAL A 117 17.75 -5.92 -4.51
N LEU A 118 18.21 -4.67 -4.59
CA LEU A 118 17.60 -3.61 -5.40
C LEU A 118 18.13 -3.63 -6.84
N VAL A 119 17.36 -3.03 -7.75
CA VAL A 119 17.77 -2.76 -9.14
C VAL A 119 18.10 -1.28 -9.33
N ASN A 120 18.72 -0.92 -10.45
CA ASN A 120 18.97 0.49 -10.79
C ASN A 120 17.65 1.24 -11.04
N GLY A 121 17.65 2.55 -10.77
CA GLY A 121 16.45 3.39 -10.87
C GLY A 121 15.59 3.34 -9.61
N VAL A 122 14.29 3.57 -9.77
CA VAL A 122 13.35 3.67 -8.63
C VAL A 122 12.85 2.29 -8.22
N ASN A 123 13.11 1.95 -6.96
CA ASN A 123 12.57 0.79 -6.26
C ASN A 123 11.48 1.25 -5.30
N LYS A 124 10.47 0.42 -5.08
CA LYS A 124 9.43 0.61 -4.07
C LYS A 124 9.34 -0.65 -3.22
N ILE A 125 9.54 -0.52 -1.93
CA ILE A 125 9.38 -1.59 -0.95
C ILE A 125 8.06 -1.32 -0.22
N GLN A 126 7.13 -2.25 -0.29
CA GLN A 126 5.85 -2.18 0.42
C GLN A 126 5.84 -3.21 1.55
N LEU A 127 5.64 -2.74 2.78
CA LEU A 127 5.45 -3.57 3.95
C LEU A 127 3.97 -3.59 4.33
N THR A 128 3.42 -4.79 4.52
CA THR A 128 2.03 -5.00 4.94
C THR A 128 2.00 -5.96 6.11
N PHE A 129 1.55 -5.49 7.27
CA PHE A 129 1.34 -6.32 8.46
C PHE A 129 0.06 -7.15 8.29
N GLU A 130 0.02 -8.33 8.90
CA GLU A 130 -1.15 -9.22 8.90
C GLU A 130 -2.40 -8.58 9.53
N ASP A 131 -2.21 -7.63 10.46
CA ASP A 131 -3.30 -6.82 10.98
C ASP A 131 -3.73 -5.74 9.98
N THR A 132 -4.81 -6.03 9.26
CA THR A 132 -5.45 -5.16 8.26
C THR A 132 -5.82 -3.75 8.74
N ARG A 133 -5.82 -3.48 10.05
CA ARG A 133 -6.08 -2.15 10.63
C ARG A 133 -4.85 -1.23 10.54
N ILE A 134 -3.70 -1.77 10.18
CA ILE A 134 -2.43 -1.04 10.03
C ILE A 134 -2.24 -0.72 8.55
N ALA A 135 -2.05 0.56 8.24
CA ALA A 135 -1.78 1.00 6.86
C ALA A 135 -0.44 0.43 6.36
N PRO A 136 -0.34 0.00 5.09
CA PRO A 136 0.94 -0.38 4.50
C PRO A 136 1.94 0.76 4.53
N VAL A 137 3.22 0.44 4.80
CA VAL A 137 4.33 1.39 4.72
C VAL A 137 5.03 1.23 3.38
N GLU A 138 5.33 2.34 2.70
CA GLU A 138 6.04 2.33 1.42
C GLU A 138 7.39 3.05 1.53
N ILE A 139 8.49 2.34 1.29
CA ILE A 139 9.84 2.92 1.22
C ILE A 139 10.23 3.01 -0.27
N LEU A 140 10.49 4.21 -0.75
CA LEU A 140 10.98 4.46 -2.09
C LEU A 140 12.50 4.60 -2.05
N VAL A 141 13.20 3.92 -2.95
CA VAL A 141 14.67 3.92 -3.01
C VAL A 141 15.13 4.12 -4.44
N TYR A 142 15.78 5.25 -4.72
CA TYR A 142 16.44 5.48 -6.00
C TYR A 142 17.88 4.99 -5.92
N VAL A 143 18.26 4.08 -6.83
CA VAL A 143 19.60 3.48 -6.88
C VAL A 143 20.30 3.92 -8.16
N SER A 144 21.48 4.51 -8.01
CA SER A 144 22.35 4.87 -9.14
C SER A 144 23.77 4.31 -8.94
N GLU A 145 24.38 3.86 -10.03
CA GLU A 145 25.76 3.37 -10.05
C GLU A 145 26.69 4.42 -10.65
N ASN A 146 27.85 4.60 -10.02
CA ASN A 146 28.98 5.28 -10.63
C ASN A 146 30.01 4.23 -11.07
N THR A 147 29.96 3.88 -12.35
CA THR A 147 30.83 2.87 -12.97
C THR A 147 32.31 3.25 -13.00
N ALA A 148 32.68 4.50 -12.71
CA ALA A 148 34.08 4.92 -12.64
C ALA A 148 34.76 4.51 -11.32
N ASN A 149 33.98 4.39 -10.24
CA ASN A 149 34.48 4.16 -8.87
C ASN A 149 33.90 2.90 -8.21
N ASP A 150 33.10 2.11 -8.94
CA ASP A 150 32.35 0.94 -8.43
C ASP A 150 31.49 1.25 -7.18
N THR A 151 30.84 2.42 -7.17
CA THR A 151 29.97 2.85 -6.06
C THR A 151 28.49 2.87 -6.44
N VAL A 152 27.67 2.34 -5.55
CA VAL A 152 26.20 2.36 -5.57
C VAL A 152 25.73 3.45 -4.61
N ASN A 153 25.07 4.48 -5.13
CA ASN A 153 24.39 5.51 -4.35
C ASN A 153 22.90 5.17 -4.25
N LYS A 154 22.35 5.30 -3.05
CA LYS A 154 20.94 5.03 -2.72
C LYS A 154 20.35 6.28 -2.07
N GLU A 155 19.35 6.88 -2.68
CA GLU A 155 18.52 7.92 -2.06
C GLU A 155 17.21 7.28 -1.59
N ILE A 156 16.74 7.62 -0.39
CA ILE A 156 15.64 6.93 0.29
C ILE A 156 14.57 7.94 0.73
N ARG A 157 13.32 7.67 0.38
CA ARG A 157 12.14 8.39 0.91
C ARG A 157 11.12 7.41 1.47
N ILE A 158 10.93 7.44 2.78
CA ILE A 158 9.87 6.68 3.45
C ILE A 158 8.55 7.45 3.34
N SER A 159 7.55 6.84 2.75
CA SER A 159 6.19 7.36 2.59
C SER A 159 5.28 6.72 3.65
N ASN A 160 4.43 7.52 4.29
CA ASN A 160 3.53 7.08 5.36
C ASN A 160 4.23 6.43 6.56
N VAL A 161 5.36 6.99 7.03
CA VAL A 161 5.55 7.02 8.48
C VAL A 161 4.48 7.97 9.02
N LYS A 162 3.50 7.46 9.77
CA LYS A 162 2.86 8.27 10.80
C LYS A 162 3.85 8.30 11.97
N PRO A 163 4.59 9.38 12.24
CA PRO A 163 5.34 9.46 13.47
C PRO A 163 4.30 9.73 14.56
N LEU A 164 3.82 8.68 15.22
CA LEU A 164 2.98 8.83 16.40
C LEU A 164 3.87 9.23 17.60
N LEU A 165 4.23 10.51 17.56
CA LEU A 165 4.54 11.41 18.68
C LEU A 165 5.65 10.96 19.66
N LYS A 166 6.78 11.69 19.56
CA LYS A 166 7.76 12.04 20.62
C LYS A 166 7.84 11.14 21.86
#